data_AF-A0A7S2CKD4-F1
#
_entry.id   AF-A0A7S2CKD4-F1
#
_cell.length_a   1.000
_cell.length_b   1.000
_cell.length_c   1.000
_cell.angle_alpha   90.00
_cell.angle_beta   90.00
_cell.angle_gamma   90.00
#
_symmetry.space_group_name_H-M   'P 1'
#
loop_
_entity.id
_entity.type
_entity.pdbx_description
1 polymer ?
#
loop_
_entity_poly.entity_id
_entity_poly.type
_entity_poly.pdbx_seq_one_letter_code
_entity_poly.pdbx_strand_id
1 'polypeptide(L)'
;VLRGRWREGCIVDPIWLWSVAADIAEALAFVHSQGIMHGDVYAHNILVDWSKSGGPRALGSSIAANDGTVFATLFDFGAAFFYPIPAPHYTSSCPNCARAFEDIEVRAFGLL
;
A
#
# COMPACT_ATOMS: atom_id res chain seq x y z
N VAL A 1 -6.91 20.86 -7.66
CA VAL A 1 -5.83 20.09 -7.00
C VAL A 1 -6.44 19.36 -5.80
N LEU A 2 -6.73 18.06 -5.96
CA LEU A 2 -7.17 17.16 -4.90
C LEU A 2 -5.94 16.70 -4.11
N ARG A 3 -5.35 17.58 -3.30
CA ARG A 3 -4.38 17.18 -2.28
C ARG A 3 -5.15 16.91 -0.98
N GLY A 4 -4.86 15.79 -0.34
CA GLY A 4 -5.50 15.32 0.89
C GLY A 4 -5.58 16.40 1.96
N ARG A 5 -6.73 17.09 2.02
CA ARG A 5 -7.02 18.07 3.06
C ARG A 5 -7.61 17.35 4.26
N TRP A 6 -6.75 16.78 5.08
CA TRP A 6 -7.12 16.43 6.44
C TRP A 6 -7.28 17.72 7.24
N ARG A 7 -8.31 17.81 8.07
CA ARG A 7 -8.43 18.94 8.99
C ARG A 7 -7.27 18.85 9.98
N GLU A 8 -6.65 19.98 10.26
CA GLU A 8 -5.63 20.07 11.29
C GLU A 8 -6.19 19.56 12.63
N GLY A 9 -5.44 18.70 13.33
CA GLY A 9 -5.91 18.01 14.54
C GLY A 9 -6.81 16.80 14.29
N CYS A 10 -6.94 16.30 13.05
CA CYS A 10 -7.64 15.04 12.77
C CYS A 10 -6.89 13.87 13.42
N ILE A 11 -7.56 13.17 14.33
CA ILE A 11 -7.08 11.93 14.92
C ILE A 11 -7.78 10.79 14.18
N VAL A 12 -6.99 9.90 13.59
CA VAL A 12 -7.46 8.70 12.92
C VAL A 12 -7.45 7.54 13.90
N ASP A 13 -8.47 6.71 13.86
CA ASP A 13 -8.50 5.47 14.63
C ASP A 13 -7.32 4.55 14.25
N PRO A 14 -6.48 4.11 15.21
CA PRO A 14 -5.30 3.29 14.91
C PRO A 14 -5.62 1.93 14.30
N ILE A 15 -6.77 1.33 14.63
CA ILE A 15 -7.15 0.02 14.10
C ILE A 15 -7.54 0.18 12.62
N TRP A 16 -8.25 1.25 12.28
CA TRP A 16 -8.58 1.58 10.90
C TRP A 16 -7.32 1.82 10.07
N LEU A 17 -6.38 2.62 10.60
CA LEU A 17 -5.12 2.91 9.92
C LEU A 17 -4.30 1.65 9.69
N TRP A 18 -4.21 0.79 10.70
CA TRP A 18 -3.53 -0.51 10.57
C TRP A 18 -4.15 -1.40 9.49
N SER A 19 -5.48 -1.37 9.38
CA SER A 19 -6.20 -2.17 8.39
C SER A 19 -5.95 -1.66 6.96
N VAL A 20 -5.93 -0.34 6.74
CA VAL A 20 -5.46 0.24 5.47
C VAL A 20 -4.03 -0.20 5.16
N ALA A 21 -3.15 -0.12 6.15
CA ALA A 21 -1.76 -0.48 5.96
C ALA A 21 -1.58 -1.97 5.58
N ALA A 22 -2.35 -2.85 6.20
CA ALA A 22 -2.35 -4.28 5.88
C ALA A 22 -2.81 -4.56 4.45
N ASP A 23 -3.93 -3.97 4.03
CA ASP A 23 -4.46 -4.10 2.67
C ASP A 23 -3.43 -3.64 1.61
N ILE A 24 -2.74 -2.52 1.87
CA ILE A 24 -1.72 -1.99 0.96
C ILE A 24 -0.46 -2.84 0.94
N ALA A 25 -0.03 -3.37 2.09
CA ALA A 25 1.08 -4.30 2.15
C ALA A 25 0.78 -5.59 1.35
N GLU A 26 -0.45 -6.10 1.43
CA GLU A 26 -0.88 -7.27 0.64
C GLU A 26 -0.92 -6.96 -0.85
N ALA A 27 -1.44 -5.78 -1.24
CA ALA A 27 -1.43 -5.33 -2.63
C ALA A 27 -0.01 -5.18 -3.18
N LEU A 28 0.93 -4.64 -2.38
CA LEU A 28 2.35 -4.55 -2.75
C LEU A 28 2.99 -5.92 -2.93
N ALA A 29 2.77 -6.83 -1.97
CA ALA A 29 3.27 -8.20 -2.06
C ALA A 29 2.74 -8.90 -3.33
N PHE A 30 1.47 -8.67 -3.68
CA PHE A 30 0.89 -9.18 -4.91
C PHE A 30 1.62 -8.63 -6.14
N VAL A 31 1.78 -7.32 -6.29
CA VAL A 31 2.44 -6.76 -7.49
C VAL A 31 3.93 -7.14 -7.57
N HIS A 32 4.64 -7.21 -6.44
CA HIS A 32 6.01 -7.71 -6.37
C HIS A 32 6.12 -9.17 -6.82
N SER A 33 5.15 -10.03 -6.45
CA SER A 33 5.10 -11.41 -6.93
C SER A 33 4.95 -11.54 -8.45
N GLN A 34 4.46 -10.47 -9.10
CA GLN A 34 4.33 -10.37 -10.56
C GLN A 34 5.52 -9.62 -11.21
N GLY A 35 6.53 -9.22 -10.42
CA GLY A 35 7.72 -8.52 -10.91
C GLY A 35 7.43 -7.07 -11.29
N ILE A 36 6.47 -6.45 -10.61
CA ILE A 36 6.03 -5.08 -10.85
C ILE A 36 6.39 -4.26 -9.62
N MET A 37 7.16 -3.20 -9.82
CA MET A 37 7.33 -2.14 -8.83
C MET A 37 6.30 -1.06 -9.15
N HIS A 38 5.57 -0.56 -8.14
CA HIS A 38 4.59 0.50 -8.36
C HIS A 38 5.26 1.86 -8.58
N GLY A 39 6.35 2.14 -7.85
CA GLY A 39 7.24 3.28 -8.07
C GLY A 39 6.75 4.62 -7.51
N ASP A 40 5.55 4.69 -6.91
CA ASP A 40 4.97 5.93 -6.38
C ASP A 40 3.98 5.65 -5.23
N VAL A 41 4.42 4.88 -4.22
CA VAL A 41 3.57 4.46 -3.10
C VAL A 41 3.44 5.58 -2.08
N TYR A 42 2.44 6.44 -2.28
CA TYR A 42 2.05 7.49 -1.34
C TYR A 42 0.56 7.50 -1.05
N ALA A 43 0.14 8.15 0.04
CA ALA A 43 -1.26 8.23 0.47
C ALA A 43 -2.25 8.72 -0.61
N HIS A 44 -1.79 9.51 -1.59
CA HIS A 44 -2.66 10.00 -2.67
C HIS A 44 -2.88 8.98 -3.80
N ASN A 45 -2.07 7.92 -3.85
CA ASN A 45 -2.18 6.77 -4.76
C ASN A 45 -2.80 5.54 -4.06
N ILE A 46 -3.35 5.74 -2.86
CA ILE A 46 -4.12 4.75 -2.12
C ILE A 46 -5.59 5.09 -2.25
N LEU A 47 -6.37 4.18 -2.82
CA LEU A 47 -7.82 4.29 -2.85
C LEU A 47 -8.41 3.54 -1.67
N VAL A 48 -9.30 4.21 -0.93
CA VAL A 48 -10.03 3.62 0.19
C VAL A 48 -11.53 3.62 -0.12
N ASP A 49 -12.16 2.47 0.01
CA ASP A 49 -13.61 2.30 -0.05
C ASP A 49 -14.23 2.65 1.31
N TRP A 50 -14.84 3.83 1.38
CA TRP A 50 -15.46 4.36 2.58
C TRP A 50 -16.73 3.61 2.98
N SER A 51 -17.39 2.95 2.02
CA SER A 51 -18.58 2.15 2.31
C SER A 51 -18.25 0.89 3.11
N LYS A 52 -17.05 0.34 2.89
CA LYS A 52 -16.55 -0.86 3.57
C LYS A 52 -15.74 -0.54 4.81
N SER A 53 -14.97 0.54 4.77
CA SER A 53 -14.08 0.92 5.86
C SER A 53 -14.77 1.72 6.98
N GLY A 54 -15.99 2.24 6.73
CA GLY A 54 -16.67 3.17 7.63
C GLY A 54 -16.01 4.55 7.74
N GLY A 55 -14.96 4.79 6.96
CA GLY A 55 -14.12 5.99 6.99
C GLY A 55 -13.20 6.11 8.21
N PRO A 56 -12.29 7.10 8.23
CA PRO A 56 -11.59 7.59 9.42
C PRO A 56 -12.63 8.08 10.41
N ARG A 57 -12.76 7.37 11.52
CA ARG A 57 -13.60 7.72 12.65
C ARG A 57 -12.74 8.34 13.74
N ALA A 58 -13.34 9.20 14.56
CA ALA A 58 -12.67 9.75 15.74
C ALA A 58 -12.29 8.61 16.71
N LEU A 59 -11.18 8.81 17.45
CA LEU A 59 -10.64 7.86 18.41
C LEU A 59 -11.71 7.33 19.39
N GLY A 60 -11.79 6.00 19.55
CA GLY A 60 -12.73 5.34 20.46
C GLY A 60 -14.05 4.89 19.78
N SER A 61 -14.16 5.09 18.48
CA SER A 61 -15.26 4.58 17.67
C SER A 61 -14.95 3.16 17.21
N SER A 62 -15.35 2.16 17.99
CA SER A 62 -15.15 0.74 17.68
C SER A 62 -15.50 0.39 16.23
N ILE A 63 -14.49 -0.07 15.49
CA ILE A 63 -14.68 -0.86 14.27
C ILE A 63 -14.80 -2.34 14.67
N ALA A 64 -15.70 -3.05 14.00
CA ALA A 64 -15.74 -4.51 14.09
C ALA A 64 -14.36 -5.04 13.65
N ALA A 65 -13.87 -6.06 14.35
CA ALA A 65 -12.61 -6.72 14.01
C ALA A 65 -12.58 -7.09 12.52
N ASN A 66 -11.41 -6.95 11.89
CA ASN A 66 -11.15 -7.36 10.50
C ASN A 66 -11.77 -8.73 10.22
N ASP A 67 -12.90 -8.75 9.51
CA ASP A 67 -13.58 -9.98 9.06
C ASP A 67 -12.98 -10.52 7.75
N GLY A 68 -11.86 -9.94 7.31
CA GLY A 68 -11.22 -10.20 6.02
C GLY A 68 -11.70 -9.27 4.90
N THR A 69 -12.55 -8.29 5.18
CA THR A 69 -12.96 -7.30 4.17
C THR A 69 -11.81 -6.38 3.82
N VAL A 70 -11.31 -6.48 2.58
CA VAL A 70 -10.38 -5.53 1.98
C VAL A 70 -11.12 -4.26 1.56
N PHE A 71 -10.58 -3.11 1.93
CA PHE A 71 -11.16 -1.80 1.64
C PHE A 71 -10.14 -0.76 1.18
N ALA A 72 -8.84 -1.07 1.13
CA ALA A 72 -7.85 -0.22 0.49
C ALA A 72 -7.15 -0.94 -0.67
N THR A 73 -6.72 -0.20 -1.68
CA THR A 73 -5.93 -0.73 -2.80
C THR A 73 -5.02 0.33 -3.42
N LEU A 74 -4.05 -0.11 -4.21
CA LEU A 74 -3.13 0.74 -4.96
C LEU A 74 -3.82 1.30 -6.23
N PHE A 75 -3.46 2.51 -6.60
CA PHE A 75 -3.93 3.18 -7.82
C PHE A 75 -2.80 4.01 -8.44
N ASP A 76 -2.97 4.38 -9.71
CA ASP A 76 -2.01 5.16 -10.50
C ASP A 76 -0.67 4.45 -10.72
N PHE A 77 -0.71 3.44 -11.58
CA PHE A 77 0.47 2.73 -12.06
C PHE A 77 1.26 3.49 -13.14
N GLY A 78 1.09 4.82 -13.26
CA GLY A 78 1.80 5.64 -14.24
C GLY A 78 3.32 5.64 -14.07
N ALA A 79 3.80 5.42 -12.84
CA ALA A 79 5.22 5.29 -12.51
C ALA A 79 5.69 3.82 -12.41
N ALA A 80 4.79 2.86 -12.61
CA ALA A 80 5.09 1.45 -12.40
C ALA A 80 5.97 0.90 -13.52
N PHE A 81 6.82 -0.06 -13.18
CA PHE A 81 7.68 -0.73 -14.16
C PHE A 81 7.95 -2.18 -13.77
N PHE A 82 8.25 -2.98 -14.79
CA PHE A 82 8.65 -4.36 -14.62
C PHE A 82 10.11 -4.47 -14.23
N TYR A 83 10.42 -5.36 -13.30
CA TYR A 83 11.78 -5.79 -13.01
C TYR A 83 11.89 -7.31 -13.11
N PRO A 84 13.08 -7.85 -13.44
CA PRO A 84 13.26 -9.29 -13.54
C PRO A 84 13.06 -9.95 -12.17
N ILE A 85 12.06 -10.83 -12.07
CA ILE A 85 11.98 -11.78 -10.97
C ILE A 85 12.99 -12.89 -11.29
N PRO A 86 13.87 -13.28 -10.36
CA PRO A 86 14.75 -14.42 -10.57
C PRO A 86 13.91 -15.68 -10.83
N ALA A 87 13.79 -16.09 -12.10
CA ALA A 87 13.24 -17.40 -12.41
C ALA A 87 14.22 -18.47 -11.89
N PRO A 88 13.75 -19.66 -11.46
CA PRO A 88 14.62 -20.74 -10.99
C PRO A 88 15.68 -21.20 -12.01
N HIS A 89 15.60 -20.73 -13.27
CA HIS A 89 16.53 -21.07 -14.36
C HIS A 89 17.13 -19.86 -15.11
N TYR A 90 16.92 -18.62 -14.65
CA TYR A 90 17.45 -17.43 -15.32
C TYR A 90 18.45 -16.70 -14.41
N THR A 91 19.74 -16.91 -14.66
CA THR A 91 20.85 -16.49 -13.79
C THR A 91 21.41 -15.09 -14.11
N SER A 92 20.82 -14.35 -15.06
CA SER A 92 21.37 -13.07 -15.52
C SER A 92 20.76 -11.82 -14.85
N SER A 93 19.70 -11.96 -14.05
CA SER A 93 19.22 -10.87 -13.19
C SER A 93 19.86 -10.98 -11.81
N CYS A 94 20.59 -9.94 -11.38
CA CYS A 94 21.12 -9.85 -10.03
C CYS A 94 19.96 -9.90 -9.01
N PRO A 95 19.81 -10.98 -8.21
CA PRO A 95 18.70 -11.12 -7.25
C PRO A 95 18.65 -9.97 -6.23
N ASN A 96 19.81 -9.37 -5.97
CA ASN A 96 19.93 -8.23 -5.05
C ASN A 96 19.30 -6.95 -5.63
N CYS A 97 19.20 -6.80 -6.95
CA CYS A 97 18.59 -5.62 -7.57
C CYS A 97 17.06 -5.64 -7.47
N ALA A 98 16.43 -6.79 -7.73
CA ALA A 98 14.98 -6.97 -7.57
C ALA A 98 14.55 -6.67 -6.13
N ARG A 99 15.26 -7.26 -5.15
CA ARG A 99 14.98 -7.03 -3.74
C ARG A 99 15.24 -5.59 -3.29
N ALA A 100 16.23 -4.93 -3.86
CA ALA A 100 16.48 -3.52 -3.57
C ALA A 100 15.33 -2.60 -4.02
N PHE A 101 14.66 -2.92 -5.13
CA PHE A 101 13.47 -2.17 -5.58
C PHE A 101 12.30 -2.35 -4.62
N GLU A 102 12.01 -3.60 -4.22
CA GLU A 102 10.98 -3.90 -3.23
C GLU A 102 11.27 -3.21 -1.89
N ASP A 103 12.52 -3.25 -1.41
CA ASP A 103 12.93 -2.60 -0.16
C ASP A 103 12.77 -1.08 -0.21
N ILE A 104 13.07 -0.44 -1.35
CA ILE A 104 12.85 1.01 -1.54
C ILE A 104 11.35 1.33 -1.44
N GLU A 105 10.52 0.50 -2.04
CA GLU A 105 9.07 0.69 -2.06
C GLU A 105 8.44 0.50 -0.68
N VAL A 106 8.86 -0.52 0.07
CA VAL A 106 8.44 -0.75 1.46
C VAL A 106 8.87 0.42 2.36
N ARG A 107 10.05 1.00 2.12
CA ARG A 107 10.50 2.19 2.86
C ARG A 107 9.66 3.43 2.54
N ALA A 108 9.29 3.63 1.27
CA ALA A 108 8.41 4.72 0.87
C ALA A 108 7.04 4.60 1.55
N PHE A 109 6.49 3.38 1.59
CA PHE A 109 5.26 3.07 2.31
C PHE A 109 5.37 3.32 3.82
N GLY A 110 6.46 2.91 4.47
CA GLY A 110 6.67 3.10 5.91
C GLY A 110 6.90 4.54 6.36
N LEU A 111 7.03 5.50 5.43
CA LEU A 111 7.14 6.94 5.70
C LEU A 111 5.78 7.67 5.62
N LEU A 112 4.70 6.97 5.29
CA LEU A 112 3.32 7.49 5.31
C LEU A 112 2.77 7.61 6.74
#